data_AF-A0A9P6M1M4-F1
#
_entry.id   AF-A0A9P6M1M4-F1
#
_cell.length_a   1.000
_cell.length_b   1.000
_cell.length_c   1.000
_cell.angle_alpha   90.00
_cell.angle_beta   90.00
_cell.angle_gamma   90.00
#
_symmetry.space_group_name_H-M   'P 1'
#
loop_
_entity.id
_entity.type
_entity.pdbx_description
1 polymer ?
#
loop_
_entity_poly.entity_id
_entity_poly.type
_entity_poly.pdbx_seq_one_letter_code
_entity_poly.pdbx_strand_id
1 'polypeptide(L)'
;MDLIMGHSRQTLQDWVKELRFTMDVVDDHLSLYHLTVERGTELHREVTRGNVALPDAELAADMYETMIQMTAEAGFEHYEVSSFARNGAYSMHNSGHWQGIDYLGIVMNGWAV
;
A
#
# COMPACT_ATOMS: atom_id res chain seq x y z
N MET A 1 -8.56 4.30 0.88
CA MET A 1 -8.12 4.10 -0.53
C MET A 1 -6.81 3.32 -0.52
N ASP A 2 -6.60 2.38 -1.44
CA ASP A 2 -5.40 1.53 -1.46
C ASP A 2 -4.42 1.96 -2.56
N LEU A 3 -3.13 2.05 -2.21
CA LEU A 3 -2.07 2.47 -3.11
C LEU A 3 -0.91 1.46 -3.06
N ILE A 4 -0.36 1.13 -4.23
CA ILE A 4 0.74 0.17 -4.36
C ILE A 4 1.99 0.90 -4.85
N MET A 5 3.00 0.94 -3.99
CA MET A 5 4.34 1.45 -4.26
C MET A 5 5.18 0.41 -5.01
N GLY A 6 6.04 0.90 -5.90
CA GLY A 6 7.08 0.11 -6.55
C GLY A 6 6.62 -0.61 -7.81
N HIS A 7 5.63 -0.06 -8.50
CA HIS A 7 5.22 -0.58 -9.81
C HIS A 7 6.26 -0.26 -10.91
N SER A 8 6.10 -0.88 -12.08
CA SER A 8 7.10 -0.81 -13.15
C SER A 8 7.49 0.63 -13.51
N ARG A 9 8.80 0.88 -13.59
CA ARG A 9 9.41 2.17 -13.99
C ARG A 9 8.98 3.37 -13.15
N GLN A 10 8.43 3.15 -11.95
CA GLN A 10 8.04 4.24 -11.07
C GLN A 10 9.29 4.97 -10.57
N THR A 11 9.34 6.28 -10.75
CA THR A 11 10.39 7.13 -10.19
C THR A 11 9.93 7.71 -8.85
N LEU A 12 10.88 8.18 -8.03
CA LEU A 12 10.54 8.88 -6.79
C LEU A 12 9.65 10.12 -7.05
N GLN A 13 9.85 10.82 -8.16
CA GLN A 13 9.05 11.99 -8.51
C GLN A 13 7.61 11.62 -8.88
N ASP A 14 7.42 10.51 -9.58
CA ASP A 14 6.07 10.02 -9.91
C ASP A 14 5.34 9.57 -8.66
N TRP A 15 6.04 8.87 -7.77
CA TRP A 15 5.52 8.47 -6.47
C TRP A 15 5.06 9.66 -5.63
N VAL A 16 5.86 10.72 -5.54
CA VAL A 16 5.50 11.95 -4.84
C VAL A 16 4.24 12.60 -5.44
N LYS A 17 4.11 12.63 -6.77
CA LYS A 17 2.91 13.20 -7.43
C LYS A 17 1.67 12.37 -7.13
N GLU A 18 1.80 11.04 -7.21
CA GLU A 18 0.72 10.11 -6.93
C GLU A 18 0.27 10.18 -5.47
N LEU A 19 1.20 10.25 -4.52
CA LEU A 19 0.90 10.46 -3.11
C LEU A 19 0.17 11.78 -2.86
N ARG A 20 0.63 12.90 -3.44
CA ARG A 20 -0.07 14.20 -3.29
C ARG A 20 -1.49 14.13 -3.83
N PHE A 21 -1.64 13.66 -5.08
CA PHE A 21 -2.95 13.52 -5.69
C PHE A 21 -3.87 12.63 -4.86
N THR A 22 -3.34 11.51 -4.36
CA THR A 22 -4.11 10.59 -3.53
C THR A 22 -4.55 11.29 -2.26
N MET A 23 -3.66 11.94 -1.52
CA MET A 23 -3.98 12.68 -0.29
C MET A 23 -4.99 13.82 -0.48
N ASP A 24 -5.05 14.41 -1.68
CA ASP A 24 -6.05 15.42 -2.03
C ASP A 24 -7.45 14.84 -2.28
N VAL A 25 -7.54 13.55 -2.63
CA VAL A 25 -8.78 12.88 -3.04
C VAL A 25 -9.32 11.92 -1.98
N VAL A 26 -8.44 11.28 -1.20
CA VAL A 26 -8.84 10.45 -0.05
C VAL A 26 -9.44 11.32 1.04
N ASP A 27 -10.51 10.82 1.66
CA ASP A 27 -11.10 11.42 2.86
C ASP A 27 -10.09 11.39 4.03
N ASP A 28 -10.19 10.36 4.88
CA ASP A 28 -9.42 10.28 6.12
C ASP A 28 -8.73 8.92 6.33
N HIS A 29 -8.74 8.02 5.32
CA HIS A 29 -8.13 6.68 5.42
C HIS A 29 -7.41 6.22 4.13
N LEU A 30 -6.15 5.83 4.29
CA LEU A 30 -5.26 5.37 3.23
C LEU A 30 -4.60 4.04 3.61
N SER A 31 -4.52 3.10 2.67
CA SER A 31 -3.70 1.90 2.79
C SER A 31 -2.58 1.92 1.75
N LEU A 32 -1.36 1.59 2.14
CA LEU A 32 -0.15 1.68 1.33
C LEU A 32 0.62 0.36 1.38
N TYR A 33 0.82 -0.25 0.21
CA TYR A 33 1.48 -1.55 0.06
C TYR A 33 2.73 -1.45 -0.81
N HIS A 34 3.74 -2.26 -0.52
CA HIS A 34 4.90 -2.43 -1.41
C HIS A 34 4.64 -3.60 -2.36
N LEU A 35 4.87 -3.40 -3.67
CA LEU A 35 4.76 -4.44 -4.67
C LEU A 35 5.86 -5.50 -4.49
N THR A 36 5.48 -6.68 -4.02
CA THR A 36 6.37 -7.86 -3.95
C THR A 36 6.23 -8.71 -5.20
N VAL A 37 7.36 -9.09 -5.81
CA VAL A 37 7.38 -10.01 -6.96
C VAL A 37 7.40 -11.45 -6.49
N GLU A 38 6.26 -12.13 -6.60
CA GLU A 38 6.15 -13.53 -6.27
C GLU A 38 6.61 -14.45 -7.40
N ARG A 39 7.38 -15.50 -7.08
CA ARG A 39 7.87 -16.47 -8.07
C ARG A 39 6.70 -17.16 -8.78
N GLY A 40 6.81 -17.28 -10.10
CA GLY A 40 5.80 -17.94 -10.94
C GLY A 40 4.68 -17.02 -11.44
N THR A 41 4.64 -15.77 -11.00
CA THR A 41 3.73 -14.75 -11.55
C THR A 41 4.17 -14.26 -12.94
N GLU A 42 3.24 -13.67 -13.70
CA GLU A 42 3.59 -13.01 -14.97
C GLU A 42 4.57 -11.86 -14.74
N LEU A 43 4.37 -11.09 -13.66
CA LEU A 43 5.29 -10.02 -13.26
C LEU A 43 6.72 -10.56 -13.05
N HIS A 44 6.86 -11.70 -12.35
CA HIS A 44 8.17 -12.34 -12.17
C HIS A 44 8.81 -12.75 -13.50
N ARG A 45 8.02 -13.26 -14.46
CA ARG A 45 8.53 -13.60 -15.80
C ARG A 45 9.02 -12.36 -16.54
N GLU A 46 8.25 -11.28 -16.52
CA GLU A 46 8.57 -10.04 -17.22
C GLU A 46 9.76 -9.29 -16.58
N VAL A 47 9.89 -9.33 -15.26
CA VAL A 47 11.08 -8.82 -14.53
C VAL A 47 12.32 -9.65 -14.88
N THR A 48 12.20 -10.99 -14.87
CA THR A 48 13.33 -11.90 -15.21
C THR A 48 13.78 -11.71 -16.66
N ARG A 49 12.86 -11.36 -17.57
CA ARG A 49 13.15 -11.07 -18.97
C ARG A 49 13.73 -9.67 -19.21
N GLY A 50 13.74 -8.80 -18.19
CA GLY A 50 14.17 -7.40 -18.30
C GLY A 50 13.17 -6.47 -18.98
N ASN A 51 11.94 -6.94 -19.24
CA ASN A 51 10.88 -6.13 -19.85
C ASN A 51 10.31 -5.11 -18.85
N VAL A 52 10.29 -5.49 -17.57
CA VAL A 52 9.82 -4.68 -16.44
C VAL A 52 11.00 -4.37 -15.52
N ALA A 53 11.28 -3.09 -15.32
CA ALA A 53 12.20 -2.61 -14.28
C ALA A 53 11.40 -2.24 -13.03
N LEU A 54 11.83 -2.74 -11.89
CA LEU A 54 11.30 -2.40 -10.57
C LEU A 54 12.29 -1.53 -9.81
N PRO A 55 11.84 -0.78 -8.80
CA PRO A 55 12.75 -0.10 -7.90
C PRO A 55 13.74 -1.09 -7.29
N ASP A 56 14.99 -0.67 -7.16
CA ASP A 56 15.93 -1.36 -6.30
C ASP A 56 15.61 -1.07 -4.82
N ALA A 57 16.36 -1.70 -3.92
CA ALA A 57 16.15 -1.56 -2.49
C ALA A 57 16.37 -0.12 -1.99
N GLU A 58 17.24 0.65 -2.64
CA GLU A 58 17.55 2.03 -2.26
C GLU A 58 16.39 2.95 -2.67
N LEU A 59 15.92 2.87 -3.92
CA LEU A 59 14.77 3.63 -4.37
C LEU A 59 13.49 3.25 -3.60
N ALA A 60 13.30 1.97 -3.27
CA ALA A 60 12.15 1.54 -2.45
C ALA A 60 12.21 2.13 -1.03
N ALA A 61 13.40 2.24 -0.44
CA ALA A 61 13.58 2.88 0.86
C ALA A 61 13.25 4.38 0.79
N ASP A 62 13.78 5.09 -0.21
CA ASP A 62 13.50 6.51 -0.42
C ASP A 62 12.00 6.78 -0.62
N MET A 63 11.32 5.93 -1.39
CA MET A 63 9.87 6.02 -1.61
C MET A 63 9.10 5.80 -0.30
N TYR A 64 9.51 4.85 0.53
CA TYR A 64 8.89 4.58 1.83
C TYR A 64 9.10 5.74 2.82
N GLU A 65 10.32 6.26 2.94
CA GLU A 65 10.62 7.40 3.82
C GLU A 65 9.84 8.64 3.40
N THR A 66 9.80 8.92 2.09
CA THR A 66 9.03 10.03 1.52
C THR A 66 7.54 9.90 1.83
N MET A 67 6.99 8.68 1.73
CA MET A 67 5.60 8.37 2.06
C MET A 67 5.29 8.65 3.54
N ILE A 68 6.13 8.17 4.46
CA ILE A 68 5.96 8.42 5.90
C ILE A 68 5.99 9.92 6.19
N GLN A 69 6.96 10.65 5.62
CA GLN A 69 7.08 12.08 5.83
C GLN A 69 5.84 12.84 5.32
N MET A 70 5.43 12.59 4.08
CA MET A 70 4.31 13.32 3.47
C MET A 70 2.97 13.02 4.14
N THR A 71 2.72 11.77 4.52
CA THR A 71 1.49 11.39 5.23
C THR A 71 1.43 12.03 6.62
N ALA A 72 2.54 12.05 7.35
CA ALA A 72 2.64 12.74 8.64
C ALA A 72 2.42 14.26 8.51
N GLU A 73 3.01 14.91 7.49
CA GLU A 73 2.78 16.33 7.19
C GLU A 73 1.31 16.63 6.85
N ALA A 74 0.59 15.68 6.22
CA ALA A 74 -0.83 15.76 5.92
C ALA A 74 -1.76 15.39 7.10
N GLY A 75 -1.18 15.08 8.28
CA GLY A 75 -1.89 14.77 9.51
C GLY A 75 -2.40 13.33 9.62
N PHE A 76 -1.94 12.42 8.75
CA PHE A 76 -2.25 11.01 8.86
C PHE A 76 -1.34 10.34 9.89
N GLU A 77 -1.94 9.54 10.75
CA GLU A 77 -1.28 8.67 11.70
C GLU A 77 -1.09 7.28 11.09
N HIS A 78 0.16 6.79 11.12
CA HIS A 78 0.49 5.42 10.75
C HIS A 78 0.13 4.49 11.91
N TYR A 79 -1.04 3.86 11.83
CA TYR A 79 -1.60 3.08 12.95
C TYR A 79 -1.43 1.56 12.79
N GLU A 80 -1.04 1.11 11.59
CA GLU A 80 -0.79 -0.30 11.26
C GLU A 80 0.23 -0.38 10.12
N VAL A 81 0.92 -1.51 9.96
CA VAL A 81 1.97 -1.78 8.94
C VAL A 81 1.72 -1.09 7.59
N SER A 82 0.51 -1.20 7.03
CA SER A 82 0.13 -0.61 5.75
C SER A 82 -0.97 0.44 5.83
N SER A 83 -1.43 0.86 7.01
CA SER A 83 -2.66 1.69 7.15
C SER A 83 -2.41 3.02 7.84
N PHE A 84 -2.96 4.09 7.26
CA PHE A 84 -2.82 5.47 7.68
C PHE A 84 -4.20 6.10 7.83
N ALA A 85 -4.45 6.79 8.93
CA ALA A 85 -5.73 7.46 9.16
C ALA A 85 -5.55 8.79 9.88
N ARG A 86 -6.48 9.72 9.66
CA ARG A 86 -6.59 10.93 10.46
C ARG A 86 -8.01 11.09 11.00
N ASN A 87 -8.21 12.02 11.92
CA ASN A 87 -9.54 12.30 12.52
C ASN A 87 -10.23 11.05 13.12
N GLY A 88 -9.47 10.02 13.52
CA GLY A 88 -10.02 8.78 14.06
C GLY A 88 -10.67 7.85 13.04
N ALA A 89 -10.46 8.06 11.73
CA ALA A 89 -11.02 7.24 10.65
C ALA A 89 -10.26 5.91 10.47
N TYR A 90 -10.07 5.17 11.56
CA TYR A 90 -9.42 3.86 11.51
C TYR A 90 -10.37 2.83 10.88
N SER A 91 -9.85 2.01 9.97
CA SER A 91 -10.64 0.93 9.36
C SER A 91 -10.98 -0.13 10.43
N MET A 92 -12.27 -0.26 10.80
CA MET A 92 -12.72 -1.22 11.82
C MET A 92 -12.35 -2.67 11.49
N HIS A 93 -12.32 -3.02 10.21
CA HIS A 93 -11.95 -4.36 9.75
C HIS A 93 -10.45 -4.63 9.94
N ASN A 94 -9.60 -3.62 9.64
CA ASN A 94 -8.15 -3.75 9.77
C ASN A 94 -7.71 -3.62 11.23
N SER A 95 -8.28 -2.67 11.99
CA SER A 95 -8.00 -2.49 13.41
C SER A 95 -8.43 -3.70 14.26
N GLY A 96 -9.48 -4.42 13.84
CA GLY A 96 -9.95 -5.63 14.52
C GLY A 96 -8.95 -6.77 14.56
N HIS A 97 -8.12 -6.94 13.51
CA HIS A 97 -7.10 -7.99 13.45
C HIS A 97 -5.98 -7.79 14.50
N TRP A 98 -5.71 -6.55 14.90
CA TRP A 98 -4.63 -6.23 15.85
C TRP A 98 -5.11 -5.94 17.28
N GLN A 99 -6.40 -5.66 17.46
CA GLN A 99 -7.01 -5.42 18.78
C GLN A 99 -7.56 -6.69 19.45
N GLY A 100 -7.40 -7.87 18.83
CA GLY A 100 -7.86 -9.14 19.41
C GLY A 100 -9.38 -9.24 19.54
N ILE A 101 -10.12 -8.48 18.73
CA ILE A 101 -11.57 -8.55 18.67
C ILE A 101 -11.90 -9.74 17.76
N ASP A 102 -12.64 -10.74 18.28
CA ASP A 102 -13.11 -11.88 17.51
C ASP A 102 -13.85 -11.40 16.25
N TYR A 103 -13.19 -11.53 15.10
CA TYR A 103 -13.80 -11.27 13.81
C TYR A 103 -14.22 -12.58 13.16
N LEU A 104 -15.52 -12.72 12.88
CA LEU A 104 -16.06 -13.83 12.11
C LEU A 104 -15.74 -13.60 10.62
N GLY A 105 -14.59 -14.10 10.17
CA GLY A 105 -14.22 -14.12 8.75
C GLY A 105 -15.12 -15.02 7.93
N ILE A 106 -16.29 -14.52 7.48
CA ILE A 106 -17.08 -15.21 6.46
C ILE A 106 -16.42 -14.95 5.10
N VAL A 107 -15.67 -15.93 4.62
CA VAL A 107 -15.30 -16.01 3.21
C VAL A 107 -16.51 -16.57 2.46
N MET A 108 -17.07 -15.79 1.54
CA MET A 108 -18.01 -16.32 0.53
C MET A 108 -17.22 -17.21 -0.45
N ASN A 109 -16.93 -18.45 -0.06
CA ASN A 109 -16.56 -19.50 -1.01
C ASN A 109 -17.81 -19.90 -1.79
N GLY A 110 -18.06 -19.21 -2.89
CA GLY A 110 -19.06 -19.62 -3.87
C GLY A 110 -18.54 -20.77 -4.72
N TRP A 111 -18.71 -22.03 -4.26
CA TRP A 111 -18.80 -23.22 -5.11
C TRP A 111 -19.70 -24.25 -4.41
N ALA A 112 -20.98 -24.25 -4.77
CA ALA A 112 -21.85 -25.40 -4.52
C ALA A 112 -21.56 -26.44 -5.60
N VAL A 113 -21.28 -27.68 -5.18
CA VAL A 113 -21.33 -28.88 -6.03
C VAL A 113 -22.71 -29.49 -5.92
#